data_AF-G7IND0-F1
#
_entry.id   AF-G7IND0-F1
#
_cell.length_a   1.000
_cell.length_b   1.000
_cell.length_c   1.000
_cell.angle_alpha   90.00
_cell.angle_beta   90.00
_cell.angle_gamma   90.00
#
_symmetry.space_group_name_H-M   'P 1'
#
loop_
_entity.id
_entity.type
_entity.pdbx_description
1 polymer ?
#
loop_
_entity_poly.entity_id
_entity_poly.type
_entity_poly.pdbx_seq_one_letter_code
_entity_poly.pdbx_strand_id
1 'polypeptide(L)'
;MVVNLSHIMHDINNYDNSRVIYLNAASEVRKVDPDYVEGQQQTFFTDGYPFLLVSQESLDALNAHLEEPIPMNRFRPNILVEGCEPYSEDLWRDIKISRFSFQGVKLCARCKVPTINQETAVGGSEPTETLMKVRSGKVLRPNSDKNKNKVYFGQNLVWNWSDSSAKGDGKVLKLGDPVCVIKKLSSPAEAAA
;
A
#
# COMPACT_ATOMS: atom_id res chain seq x y z
N MET A 1 14.08 39.58 19.50
CA MET A 1 13.26 38.70 20.35
C MET A 1 12.08 38.26 19.50
N VAL A 2 12.08 37.01 19.05
CA VAL A 2 11.02 36.45 18.18
C VAL A 2 9.99 35.81 19.09
N VAL A 3 8.73 36.25 18.98
CA VAL A 3 7.61 35.76 19.79
C VAL A 3 6.86 34.72 18.96
N ASN A 4 6.75 33.50 19.51
CA ASN A 4 6.05 32.35 18.90
C ASN A 4 4.53 32.53 18.93
N LEU A 5 3.83 31.99 17.91
CA LEU A 5 2.37 31.94 17.85
C LEU A 5 1.79 31.09 18.98
N SER A 6 0.82 31.66 19.67
CA SER A 6 -0.01 31.05 20.71
C SER A 6 -1.48 30.90 20.23
N HIS A 7 -2.16 29.90 20.78
CA HIS A 7 -3.60 29.55 20.69
C HIS A 7 -4.07 28.82 19.42
N ILE A 8 -4.93 27.80 19.47
CA ILE A 8 -6.16 27.65 20.29
C ILE A 8 -6.30 26.20 20.80
N MET A 9 -6.45 26.02 22.12
CA MET A 9 -7.05 24.83 22.72
C MET A 9 -8.57 24.98 22.67
N HIS A 10 -9.25 24.03 22.05
CA HIS A 10 -10.61 23.66 22.44
C HIS A 10 -10.55 22.21 22.93
N ASP A 11 -10.96 22.01 24.18
CA ASP A 11 -11.04 20.72 24.86
C ASP A 11 -11.83 19.70 24.03
N ILE A 12 -11.13 18.68 23.53
CA ILE A 12 -11.73 17.40 23.21
C ILE A 12 -11.41 16.50 24.41
N ASN A 13 -12.38 16.42 25.31
CA ASN A 13 -12.29 15.64 26.54
C ASN A 13 -11.85 14.18 26.29
N ASN A 14 -10.85 13.77 27.09
CA ASN A 14 -10.54 12.39 27.50
C ASN A 14 -9.84 11.42 26.53
N TYR A 15 -8.70 11.78 25.92
CA TYR A 15 -7.63 10.79 25.63
C TYR A 15 -6.21 11.37 25.80
N ASP A 16 -5.59 11.00 26.92
CA ASP A 16 -4.17 10.72 27.20
C ASP A 16 -3.07 11.27 26.25
N ASN A 17 -2.26 12.22 26.77
CA ASN A 17 -0.87 12.62 26.42
C ASN A 17 -0.33 12.50 24.97
N SER A 18 -1.19 12.43 23.96
CA SER A 18 -0.80 12.24 22.57
C SER A 18 -0.49 13.58 21.90
N ARG A 19 0.51 13.60 21.01
CA ARG A 19 0.91 14.80 20.25
C ARG A 19 0.92 14.51 18.77
N VAL A 20 0.39 15.45 17.98
CA VAL A 20 0.56 15.44 16.52
C VAL A 20 1.95 15.98 16.20
N ILE A 21 2.70 15.22 15.40
CA ILE A 21 4.02 15.62 14.92
C ILE A 21 4.04 15.62 13.39
N TYR A 22 4.89 16.46 12.80
CA TYR A 22 5.16 16.50 11.38
C TYR A 22 6.62 16.16 11.12
N LEU A 23 6.91 15.37 10.09
CA LEU A 23 8.29 15.04 9.73
C LEU A 23 8.89 16.17 8.87
N ASN A 24 9.97 16.79 9.35
CA ASN A 24 10.71 17.74 8.55
C ASN A 24 11.59 17.01 7.52
N ALA A 25 11.10 16.91 6.28
CA ALA A 25 11.81 16.28 5.16
C ALA A 25 13.16 16.94 4.80
N ALA A 26 13.43 18.16 5.30
CA ALA A 26 14.73 18.81 5.11
C ALA A 26 15.82 18.31 6.07
N SER A 27 15.44 17.70 7.20
CA SER A 27 16.39 17.26 8.24
C SER A 27 16.31 15.77 8.56
N GLU A 28 15.19 15.11 8.24
CA GLU A 28 14.93 13.71 8.60
C GLU A 28 14.70 12.85 7.35
N VAL A 29 15.39 11.70 7.27
CA VAL A 29 15.26 10.75 6.17
C VAL A 29 15.05 9.34 6.72
N ARG A 30 13.91 8.72 6.40
CA ARG A 30 13.71 7.27 6.60
C ARG A 30 13.91 6.57 5.27
N LYS A 31 14.78 5.57 5.24
CA LYS A 31 15.06 4.77 4.05
C LYS A 31 14.06 3.62 3.94
N VAL A 32 13.64 3.32 2.71
CA VAL A 32 13.00 2.03 2.40
C VAL A 32 14.07 0.93 2.54
N ASP A 33 13.63 -0.28 2.91
CA ASP A 33 14.50 -1.44 3.07
C ASP A 33 15.32 -1.71 1.79
N PRO A 34 16.67 -1.63 1.84
CA PRO A 34 17.53 -1.71 0.67
C PRO A 34 17.51 -3.08 -0.02
N ASP A 35 17.06 -4.14 0.66
CA ASP A 35 16.93 -5.47 0.05
C ASP A 35 15.85 -5.49 -1.05
N TYR A 36 15.00 -4.46 -1.10
CA TYR A 36 13.82 -4.42 -1.94
C TYR A 36 13.81 -3.31 -2.99
N VAL A 37 14.76 -2.36 -2.95
CA VAL A 37 14.79 -1.18 -3.82
C VAL A 37 16.21 -0.83 -4.23
N GLU A 38 16.39 -0.47 -5.50
CA GLU A 38 17.67 0.09 -5.98
C GLU A 38 17.73 1.61 -5.68
N GLY A 39 18.88 2.06 -5.15
CA GLY A 39 19.15 3.48 -4.88
C GLY A 39 18.58 3.99 -3.55
N GLN A 40 18.52 5.33 -3.41
CA GLN A 40 18.01 5.98 -2.20
C GLN A 40 16.51 6.25 -2.32
N GLN A 41 15.68 5.27 -1.94
CA GLN A 41 14.24 5.46 -1.79
C GLN A 41 13.90 5.87 -0.36
N GLN A 42 13.04 6.87 -0.23
CA GLN A 42 12.65 7.44 1.06
C GLN A 42 11.20 7.08 1.40
N THR A 43 10.93 6.92 2.68
CA THR A 43 9.58 6.81 3.24
C THR A 43 9.41 7.80 4.39
N PHE A 44 8.18 7.99 4.84
CA PHE A 44 7.82 8.87 5.95
C PHE A 44 7.24 8.04 7.09
N PHE A 45 6.06 8.37 7.60
CA PHE A 45 5.37 7.59 8.62
C PHE A 45 4.59 6.38 8.05
N THR A 46 4.83 6.00 6.78
CA THR A 46 4.23 4.76 6.24
C THR A 46 4.96 3.53 6.77
N ASP A 47 4.28 2.39 6.75
CA ASP A 47 4.77 1.15 7.38
C ASP A 47 6.03 0.58 6.71
N GLY A 48 6.22 0.80 5.39
CA GLY A 48 7.41 0.27 4.71
C GLY A 48 7.67 0.78 3.30
N TYR A 49 6.62 1.10 2.53
CA TYR A 49 6.75 1.58 1.15
C TYR A 49 5.89 2.83 0.92
N PRO A 50 6.27 3.69 -0.03
CA PRO A 50 5.60 4.97 -0.25
C PRO A 50 4.20 4.82 -0.89
N PHE A 51 3.98 3.76 -1.66
CA PHE A 51 2.71 3.55 -2.36
C PHE A 51 2.21 2.11 -2.21
N LEU A 52 0.90 1.97 -2.07
CA LEU A 52 0.17 0.71 -2.19
C LEU A 52 -0.78 0.81 -3.40
N LEU A 53 -0.68 -0.16 -4.30
CA LEU A 53 -1.59 -0.33 -5.44
C LEU A 53 -2.49 -1.53 -5.22
N VAL A 54 -3.77 -1.39 -5.55
CA VAL A 54 -4.77 -2.46 -5.51
C VAL A 54 -5.69 -2.31 -6.72
N SER A 55 -6.14 -3.41 -7.32
CA SER A 55 -7.20 -3.39 -8.34
C SER A 55 -8.60 -3.52 -7.72
N GLN A 56 -9.60 -2.90 -8.34
CA GLN A 56 -11.00 -3.09 -7.95
C GLN A 56 -11.40 -4.56 -8.12
N GLU A 57 -10.93 -5.21 -9.18
CA GLU A 57 -11.23 -6.62 -9.45
C GLU A 57 -10.67 -7.58 -8.39
N SER A 58 -9.52 -7.26 -7.77
CA SER A 58 -9.03 -7.99 -6.60
C SER A 58 -9.96 -7.86 -5.40
N LEU A 59 -10.52 -6.66 -5.16
CA LEU A 59 -11.47 -6.46 -4.06
C LEU A 59 -12.78 -7.19 -4.32
N ASP A 60 -13.28 -7.13 -5.56
CA ASP A 60 -14.51 -7.82 -5.93
C ASP A 60 -14.35 -9.34 -5.80
N ALA A 61 -13.20 -9.88 -6.24
CA ALA A 61 -12.88 -11.29 -6.07
C ALA A 61 -12.74 -11.69 -4.59
N LEU A 62 -12.21 -10.82 -3.73
CA LEU A 62 -12.17 -11.07 -2.28
C LEU A 62 -13.58 -11.03 -1.68
N ASN A 63 -14.39 -10.02 -2.04
CA ASN A 63 -15.74 -9.84 -1.55
C ASN A 63 -16.67 -10.98 -1.95
N ALA A 64 -16.42 -11.66 -3.07
CA ALA A 64 -17.14 -12.86 -3.47
C ALA A 64 -16.97 -14.05 -2.49
N HIS A 65 -15.95 -14.02 -1.62
CA HIS A 65 -15.72 -15.01 -0.58
C HIS A 65 -16.20 -14.59 0.81
N LEU A 66 -16.65 -13.33 0.98
CA LEU A 66 -17.11 -12.79 2.26
C LEU A 66 -18.63 -12.88 2.37
N GLU A 67 -19.12 -13.13 3.59
CA GLU A 67 -20.55 -13.04 3.88
C GLU A 67 -21.04 -11.58 3.76
N GLU A 68 -20.24 -10.64 4.26
CA GLU A 68 -20.46 -9.21 4.13
C GLU A 68 -19.31 -8.56 3.33
N PRO A 69 -19.58 -7.98 2.15
CA PRO A 69 -18.58 -7.27 1.37
C PRO A 69 -17.98 -6.11 2.15
N ILE A 70 -16.68 -5.89 1.98
CA ILE A 70 -15.96 -4.79 2.61
C ILE A 70 -15.51 -3.74 1.58
N PRO A 71 -15.45 -2.45 1.98
CA PRO A 71 -14.99 -1.38 1.11
C PRO A 71 -13.46 -1.33 0.99
N MET A 72 -12.97 -0.76 -0.12
CA MET A 72 -11.54 -0.59 -0.40
C MET A 72 -10.78 0.20 0.69
N ASN A 73 -11.49 1.11 1.40
CA ASN A 73 -10.88 1.94 2.45
C ASN A 73 -10.25 1.12 3.59
N ARG A 74 -10.67 -0.13 3.81
CA ARG A 74 -10.07 -1.07 4.77
C ARG A 74 -8.60 -1.37 4.43
N PHE A 75 -8.24 -1.35 3.15
CA PHE A 75 -6.90 -1.68 2.68
C PHE A 75 -5.96 -0.48 2.56
N ARG A 76 -6.53 0.74 2.49
CA ARG A 76 -5.83 2.02 2.43
C ARG A 76 -4.83 2.12 1.25
N PRO A 77 -5.21 1.74 0.01
CA PRO A 77 -4.34 1.95 -1.14
C PRO A 77 -4.14 3.44 -1.43
N ASN A 78 -3.01 3.77 -2.05
CA ASN A 78 -2.78 5.09 -2.64
C ASN A 78 -3.27 5.14 -4.09
N ILE A 79 -3.16 4.02 -4.80
CA ILE A 79 -3.51 3.89 -6.22
C ILE A 79 -4.53 2.75 -6.35
N LEU A 80 -5.70 3.09 -6.86
CA LEU A 80 -6.73 2.14 -7.25
C LEU A 80 -6.75 2.04 -8.78
N VAL A 81 -6.75 0.84 -9.31
CA VAL A 81 -6.82 0.57 -10.76
C VAL A 81 -8.01 -0.32 -11.08
N GLU A 82 -8.44 -0.27 -12.34
CA GLU A 82 -9.59 -1.02 -12.87
C GLU A 82 -9.25 -1.53 -14.28
N GLY A 83 -10.04 -2.47 -14.79
CA GLY A 83 -9.91 -3.03 -16.14
C GLY A 83 -8.83 -4.12 -16.24
N CYS A 84 -8.57 -4.85 -15.17
CA CYS A 84 -7.58 -5.93 -15.15
C CYS A 84 -8.12 -7.22 -14.52
N GLU A 85 -7.44 -8.35 -14.77
CA GLU A 85 -7.81 -9.61 -14.11
C GLU A 85 -7.59 -9.52 -12.59
N PRO A 86 -8.47 -10.14 -11.77
CA PRO A 86 -8.29 -10.17 -10.32
C PRO A 86 -6.90 -10.64 -9.93
N TYR A 87 -6.26 -9.88 -9.03
CA TYR A 87 -4.91 -10.12 -8.50
C TYR A 87 -3.80 -10.07 -9.55
N SER A 88 -4.08 -9.60 -10.77
CA SER A 88 -3.02 -9.48 -11.79
C SER A 88 -1.96 -8.47 -11.38
N GLU A 89 -2.29 -7.49 -10.55
CA GLU A 89 -1.33 -6.53 -9.98
C GLU A 89 -0.23 -7.20 -9.16
N ASP A 90 -0.46 -8.38 -8.59
CA ASP A 90 0.54 -9.12 -7.83
C ASP A 90 1.85 -9.30 -8.65
N LEU A 91 1.71 -9.44 -9.96
CA LEU A 91 2.79 -9.72 -10.89
C LEU A 91 3.40 -8.48 -11.53
N TRP A 92 2.86 -7.27 -11.34
CA TRP A 92 3.35 -6.10 -12.06
C TRP A 92 4.70 -5.67 -11.50
N ARG A 93 5.79 -5.93 -12.23
CA ARG A 93 7.14 -5.57 -11.78
C ARG A 93 7.47 -4.14 -12.14
N ASP A 94 7.34 -3.78 -13.42
CA ASP A 94 7.60 -2.43 -13.89
C ASP A 94 6.31 -1.92 -14.53
N ILE A 95 5.82 -0.77 -14.06
CA ILE A 95 4.56 -0.16 -14.47
C ILE A 95 4.77 1.31 -14.77
N LYS A 96 4.07 1.80 -15.78
CA LYS A 96 4.05 3.22 -16.13
C LYS A 96 2.64 3.75 -15.99
N ILE A 97 2.48 4.79 -15.16
CA ILE A 97 1.20 5.50 -15.02
C ILE A 97 1.42 6.89 -15.61
N SER A 98 0.76 7.19 -16.73
CA SER A 98 1.04 8.38 -17.53
C SER A 98 2.53 8.47 -17.90
N ARG A 99 3.28 9.45 -17.39
CA ARG A 99 4.73 9.60 -17.61
C ARG A 99 5.61 8.99 -16.50
N PHE A 100 5.03 8.55 -15.39
CA PHE A 100 5.78 8.15 -14.20
C PHE A 100 6.01 6.64 -14.16
N SER A 101 7.26 6.25 -13.90
CA SER A 101 7.70 4.85 -13.83
C SER A 101 7.70 4.35 -12.38
N PHE A 102 6.89 3.34 -12.09
CA PHE A 102 6.80 2.67 -10.82
C PHE A 102 7.38 1.25 -10.91
N GLN A 103 7.85 0.75 -9.77
CA GLN A 103 8.29 -0.62 -9.62
C GLN A 103 7.50 -1.31 -8.52
N GLY A 104 6.88 -2.44 -8.85
CA GLY A 104 6.27 -3.36 -7.89
C GLY A 104 7.33 -4.11 -7.12
N VAL A 105 7.30 -3.92 -5.80
CA VAL A 105 8.37 -4.36 -4.90
C VAL A 105 8.07 -5.74 -4.33
N LYS A 106 6.92 -5.87 -3.66
CA LYS A 106 6.44 -7.10 -3.04
C LYS A 106 4.96 -6.99 -2.68
N LEU A 107 4.30 -8.13 -2.51
CA LEU A 107 2.93 -8.16 -1.99
C LEU A 107 2.82 -7.51 -0.61
N CYS A 108 1.72 -6.79 -0.38
CA CYS A 108 1.43 -6.16 0.89
C CYS A 108 0.89 -7.20 1.88
N ALA A 109 1.72 -7.60 2.84
CA ALA A 109 1.30 -8.43 3.94
C ALA A 109 0.33 -7.64 4.83
N ARG A 110 -0.88 -8.17 5.04
CA ARG A 110 -1.92 -7.47 5.81
C ARG A 110 -1.79 -7.77 7.30
N CYS A 111 -1.84 -6.72 8.11
CA CYS A 111 -2.04 -6.81 9.55
C CYS A 111 -3.54 -6.86 9.89
N LYS A 112 -3.90 -6.71 11.17
CA LYS A 112 -5.31 -6.69 11.62
C LYS A 112 -6.09 -5.43 11.24
N VAL A 113 -5.44 -4.35 10.78
CA VAL A 113 -6.12 -3.06 10.53
C VAL A 113 -7.31 -3.16 9.57
N PRO A 114 -7.26 -3.95 8.47
CA PRO A 114 -8.41 -4.14 7.59
C PRO A 114 -9.63 -4.77 8.26
N THR A 115 -9.47 -5.40 9.43
CA THR A 115 -10.60 -5.99 10.16
C THR A 115 -11.39 -5.00 11.01
N ILE A 116 -10.96 -3.74 11.01
CA ILE A 116 -11.60 -2.67 11.77
C ILE A 116 -12.55 -1.92 10.85
N ASN A 117 -13.82 -1.84 11.23
CA ASN A 117 -14.77 -0.97 10.57
C ASN A 117 -14.39 0.50 10.81
N GLN A 118 -14.04 1.23 9.74
CA GLN A 118 -13.56 2.61 9.87
C GLN A 118 -14.64 3.62 10.29
N GLU A 119 -15.93 3.28 10.15
CA GLU A 119 -17.02 4.16 10.58
C GLU A 119 -17.36 3.95 12.06
N THR A 120 -17.34 2.69 12.53
CA THR A 120 -17.76 2.33 13.89
C THR A 120 -16.61 2.06 14.85
N ALA A 121 -15.39 1.97 14.34
CA ALA A 121 -14.18 1.53 15.05
C ALA A 121 -14.25 0.11 15.65
N VAL A 122 -15.28 -0.68 15.32
CA VAL A 122 -15.44 -2.06 15.80
C VAL A 122 -14.52 -2.99 14.99
N GLY A 123 -13.73 -3.80 15.69
CA GLY A 123 -12.91 -4.85 15.08
C GLY A 123 -13.67 -6.17 14.93
N GLY A 124 -13.36 -6.89 13.86
CA GLY A 124 -13.78 -8.28 13.63
C GLY A 124 -12.61 -9.17 13.24
N SER A 125 -12.92 -10.35 12.68
CA SER A 125 -11.92 -11.28 12.14
C SER A 125 -11.71 -11.14 10.63
N GLU A 126 -12.73 -10.71 9.88
CA GLU A 126 -12.66 -10.51 8.44
C GLU A 126 -12.03 -9.16 8.07
N PRO A 127 -11.23 -9.06 6.99
CA PRO A 127 -11.03 -10.06 5.94
C PRO A 127 -9.91 -11.08 6.21
N THR A 128 -9.33 -11.11 7.42
CA THR A 128 -8.11 -11.91 7.67
C THR A 128 -8.39 -13.40 7.57
N GLU A 129 -9.51 -13.90 8.10
CA GLU A 129 -9.88 -15.31 8.03
C GLU A 129 -10.10 -15.78 6.59
N THR A 130 -10.78 -14.98 5.77
CA THR A 130 -10.96 -15.28 4.36
C THR A 130 -9.64 -15.22 3.60
N LEU A 131 -8.83 -14.17 3.79
CA LEU A 131 -7.50 -14.09 3.17
C LEU A 131 -6.58 -15.25 3.59
N MET A 132 -6.71 -15.78 4.81
CA MET A 132 -5.95 -16.96 5.23
C MET A 132 -6.25 -18.18 4.35
N LYS A 133 -7.50 -18.33 3.90
CA LYS A 133 -7.97 -19.44 3.06
C LYS A 133 -7.57 -19.25 1.60
N VAL A 134 -7.65 -18.03 1.06
CA VAL A 134 -7.52 -17.79 -0.39
C VAL A 134 -6.22 -17.09 -0.81
N ARG A 135 -5.56 -16.34 0.08
CA ARG A 135 -4.38 -15.51 -0.23
C ARG A 135 -3.30 -15.55 0.86
N SER A 136 -3.19 -16.65 1.61
CA SER A 136 -2.08 -16.84 2.55
C SER A 136 -0.79 -17.19 1.82
N GLY A 137 0.35 -17.03 2.51
CA GLY A 137 1.64 -17.49 2.02
C GLY A 137 1.65 -18.97 1.67
N LYS A 138 0.88 -19.80 2.39
CA LYS A 138 0.68 -21.22 2.06
C LYS A 138 0.01 -21.41 0.70
N VAL A 139 -0.96 -20.57 0.35
CA VAL A 139 -1.68 -20.64 -0.94
C VAL A 139 -0.80 -20.10 -2.08
N LEU A 140 -0.16 -18.94 -1.86
CA LEU A 140 0.62 -18.27 -2.92
C LEU A 140 2.03 -18.86 -3.11
N ARG A 141 2.57 -19.54 -2.10
CA ARG A 141 3.88 -20.21 -2.11
C ARG A 141 3.78 -21.61 -1.50
N PRO A 142 3.15 -22.58 -2.19
CA PRO A 142 2.95 -23.92 -1.64
C PRO A 142 4.28 -24.64 -1.33
N ASN A 143 5.37 -24.26 -1.98
CA ASN A 143 6.69 -24.89 -1.84
C ASN A 143 7.63 -24.12 -0.88
N SER A 144 7.11 -23.24 -0.02
CA SER A 144 7.92 -22.50 0.95
C SER A 144 7.26 -22.40 2.32
N ASP A 145 8.01 -22.71 3.38
CA ASP A 145 7.56 -22.49 4.76
C ASP A 145 7.67 -21.02 5.20
N LYS A 146 8.44 -20.21 4.48
CA LYS A 146 8.66 -18.81 4.82
C LYS A 146 7.34 -18.05 4.69
N ASN A 147 6.95 -17.32 5.74
CA ASN A 147 5.78 -16.45 5.73
C ASN A 147 4.45 -17.18 5.37
N LYS A 148 4.35 -18.51 5.55
CA LYS A 148 3.16 -19.30 5.17
C LYS A 148 1.85 -18.85 5.82
N ASN A 149 1.94 -18.25 7.01
CA ASN A 149 0.79 -17.74 7.77
C ASN A 149 0.52 -16.23 7.54
N LYS A 150 1.26 -15.56 6.65
CA LYS A 150 0.96 -14.18 6.27
C LYS A 150 -0.14 -14.17 5.22
N VAL A 151 -1.03 -13.20 5.31
CA VAL A 151 -2.05 -12.91 4.28
C VAL A 151 -1.64 -11.73 3.43
N TYR A 152 -2.01 -11.75 2.16
CA TYR A 152 -1.58 -10.76 1.19
C TYR A 152 -2.76 -10.14 0.45
N PHE A 153 -2.74 -8.81 0.29
CA PHE A 153 -3.69 -8.08 -0.54
C PHE A 153 -3.11 -6.73 -0.97
N GLY A 154 -3.02 -6.51 -2.28
CA GLY A 154 -2.37 -5.35 -2.88
C GLY A 154 -0.86 -5.49 -3.02
N GLN A 155 -0.27 -4.59 -3.80
CA GLN A 155 1.15 -4.59 -4.14
C GLN A 155 1.83 -3.29 -3.68
N ASN A 156 2.95 -3.41 -2.96
CA ASN A 156 3.75 -2.24 -2.60
C ASN A 156 4.55 -1.77 -3.79
N LEU A 157 4.55 -0.46 -4.03
CA LEU A 157 5.31 0.16 -5.11
C LEU A 157 6.34 1.15 -4.59
N VAL A 158 7.42 1.30 -5.34
CA VAL A 158 8.26 2.51 -5.32
C VAL A 158 8.15 3.25 -6.62
N TRP A 159 8.33 4.57 -6.53
CA TRP A 159 8.42 5.42 -7.70
C TRP A 159 9.89 5.65 -8.05
N ASN A 160 10.25 5.52 -9.32
CA ASN A 160 11.59 5.86 -9.77
C ASN A 160 11.78 7.39 -9.78
N TRP A 161 12.27 7.93 -8.66
CA TRP A 161 12.46 9.36 -8.47
C TRP A 161 13.54 9.98 -9.35
N SER A 162 14.46 9.16 -9.88
CA SER A 162 15.53 9.59 -10.78
C SER A 162 15.14 9.55 -12.27
N ASP A 163 13.94 9.04 -12.58
CA ASP A 163 13.43 9.07 -13.94
C ASP A 163 13.16 10.51 -14.39
N SER A 164 14.07 11.01 -15.21
CA SER A 164 14.08 12.36 -15.79
C SER A 164 12.88 12.66 -16.70
N SER A 165 12.02 11.68 -17.00
CA SER A 165 10.74 11.90 -17.69
C SER A 165 9.73 12.72 -16.86
N ALA A 166 9.98 12.90 -15.56
CA ALA A 166 9.23 13.80 -14.68
C ALA A 166 9.72 15.27 -14.72
N LYS A 167 10.47 15.70 -15.76
CA LYS A 167 10.79 17.12 -15.98
C LYS A 167 9.52 17.87 -16.42
N GLY A 168 9.06 18.82 -15.62
CA GLY A 168 7.91 19.71 -15.87
C GLY A 168 7.24 20.14 -14.56
N ASP A 169 6.36 21.15 -14.63
CA ASP A 169 5.64 21.66 -13.45
C ASP A 169 4.69 20.60 -12.88
N GLY A 170 5.00 20.12 -11.67
CA GLY A 170 4.18 19.18 -10.91
C GLY A 170 4.42 17.69 -11.21
N LYS A 171 4.73 16.92 -10.15
CA LYS A 171 4.73 15.45 -10.13
C LYS A 171 3.31 14.95 -9.80
N VAL A 172 2.36 15.17 -10.71
CA VAL A 172 0.92 14.91 -10.48
C VAL A 172 0.42 13.75 -11.35
N LEU A 173 -0.22 12.77 -10.72
CA LEU A 173 -1.08 11.76 -11.37
C LEU A 173 -2.54 12.24 -11.34
N LYS A 174 -3.30 11.90 -12.38
CA LYS A 174 -4.72 12.21 -12.48
C LYS A 174 -5.56 10.94 -12.56
N LEU A 175 -6.79 11.02 -12.06
CA LEU A 175 -7.77 9.96 -12.31
C LEU A 175 -7.97 9.79 -13.81
N GLY A 176 -8.03 8.54 -14.26
CA GLY A 176 -8.11 8.19 -15.68
C GLY A 176 -6.77 8.12 -16.42
N ASP A 177 -5.65 8.43 -15.77
CA ASP A 177 -4.33 8.21 -16.39
C ASP A 177 -4.14 6.71 -16.71
N PRO A 178 -3.69 6.35 -17.92
CA PRO A 178 -3.54 4.96 -18.31
C PRO A 178 -2.41 4.29 -17.53
N VAL A 179 -2.63 3.03 -17.17
CA VAL A 179 -1.65 2.15 -16.53
C VAL A 179 -1.14 1.16 -17.57
N CYS A 180 0.15 1.23 -17.86
CA CYS A 180 0.84 0.31 -18.77
C CYS A 180 1.77 -0.61 -17.97
N VAL A 181 1.54 -1.92 -18.03
CA VAL A 181 2.43 -2.92 -17.44
C VAL A 181 3.58 -3.19 -18.42
N ILE A 182 4.79 -2.78 -18.04
CA ILE A 182 6.00 -2.91 -18.87
C ILE A 182 6.66 -4.26 -18.66
N LYS A 183 6.70 -4.72 -17.40
CA LYS A 183 7.30 -6.00 -17.04
C LYS A 183 6.45 -6.70 -15.99
N LYS A 184 6.30 -8.02 -16.12
CA LYS A 184 5.68 -8.89 -15.11
C LYS A 184 6.71 -9.81 -14.47
N LEU A 185 6.50 -10.12 -13.19
CA LEU A 185 7.14 -11.23 -12.50
C LEU A 185 6.66 -12.57 -13.09
N SER A 186 7.44 -13.62 -12.86
CA SER A 186 7.14 -14.94 -13.42
C SER A 186 6.04 -15.68 -12.67
N SER A 187 5.85 -15.39 -11.38
CA SER A 187 4.87 -16.08 -10.54
C SER A 187 4.46 -15.29 -9.28
N PRO A 188 3.28 -15.57 -8.69
CA PRO A 188 2.89 -15.02 -7.40
C PRO A 188 3.83 -15.43 -6.26
N ALA A 189 4.48 -16.58 -6.40
CA ALA A 189 5.45 -17.05 -5.42
C ALA A 189 6.68 -16.14 -5.34
N GLU A 190 7.16 -15.66 -6.49
CA GLU A 190 8.21 -14.65 -6.61
C GLU A 190 7.74 -13.31 -6.01
N ALA A 191 6.51 -12.89 -6.30
CA ALA A 191 5.95 -11.64 -5.77
C ALA A 191 5.80 -11.63 -4.24
N ALA A 192 5.52 -12.79 -3.63
CA ALA A 192 5.28 -12.94 -2.21
C ALA A 192 6.56 -13.18 -1.36
N ALA A 193 7.69 -13.48 -2.01
CA ALA A 193 8.97 -13.91 -1.42
C ALA A 193 9.55 -12.94 -0.36
#